data_AF-A0A941LJB6-F1
#
_entry.id   AF-A0A941LJB6-F1
#
_cell.length_a   1.000
_cell.length_b   1.000
_cell.length_c   1.000
_cell.angle_alpha   90.00
_cell.angle_beta   90.00
_cell.angle_gamma   90.00
#
_symmetry.space_group_name_H-M   'P 1'
#
loop_
_entity.id
_entity.type
_entity.pdbx_description
1 polymer ?
#
loop_
_entity_poly.entity_id
_entity_poly.type
_entity_poly.pdbx_seq_one_letter_code
_entity_poly.pdbx_strand_id
1 'polypeptide(L)'
;MRVPSTVTTWMIGVLVLCGMASPRAALSQVVTPFQIIGHIQRFTLDSPADPLSGAKLTVNGVDVVLPKNLVIQLPAAYFTAQQLFDNAQGVSKKYGESGLALSDKFPPLAAFEVDVSGNIVNGLYIAGLVSISQQSLNSGAGFIHHIDTATGMMCVGGSATAVACGGGDARIRLNDPALDASDPFSGDGRYGKPNSPPPPIGMDDPNSRYPDPRFTVDQGNPTVHALTGFPMCVPRAANDAHCPNQNRPAELTFVMDSVDLVPPIKFGNNAIKACPLCDANKQAPVRVGDYITFSGTRARDAQGDFLSVHTLVANVGIYTKPGGRAYVSLEESLLGTRGPVVDCGAAAECQDRLKVEGFTTDPSRRVSVYAVDVAPGGMPKVRLLHSTEKDQAVFGRFRYVPPLTAATLFDFNGNLRGATRELMVRIDDPVPLPDGSDVPSAPKAAHGLTAGAYVAPVGEYIFPEPTGVQGGAQPALNFQCLAFLANGWALPDSGLPNIPRLTPWPGGSTPTFSCTQ
;
A
#
# COMPACT_ATOMS: atom_id res chain seq x y z
N MET A 1 44.94 88.80 38.77
CA MET A 1 43.90 89.76 38.31
C MET A 1 42.63 88.97 38.00
N ARG A 2 41.51 89.41 38.59
CA ARG A 2 40.09 89.01 38.36
C ARG A 2 39.67 87.55 38.65
N VAL A 3 38.90 87.43 39.72
CA VAL A 3 37.81 86.47 40.04
C VAL A 3 36.50 87.03 39.41
N PRO A 4 35.33 86.35 39.30
CA PRO A 4 34.93 84.92 39.22
C PRO A 4 34.02 84.60 37.99
N SER A 5 33.67 83.33 37.77
CA SER A 5 32.25 82.96 37.66
C SER A 5 32.02 81.49 38.03
N THR A 6 31.11 81.31 38.98
CA THR A 6 30.54 80.04 39.44
C THR A 6 29.39 79.63 38.52
N VAL A 7 29.36 78.37 38.08
CA VAL A 7 28.11 77.71 37.68
C VAL A 7 28.10 76.30 38.25
N THR A 8 27.17 76.08 39.17
CA THR A 8 26.82 74.82 39.81
C THR A 8 25.75 74.14 38.96
N THR A 9 25.97 72.92 38.47
CA THR A 9 24.88 72.13 37.88
C THR A 9 25.06 70.62 38.09
N TRP A 10 24.28 70.12 39.06
CA TRP A 10 23.54 68.86 39.14
C TRP A 10 24.08 67.59 38.42
N MET A 11 24.38 66.59 39.25
CA MET A 11 24.38 65.17 38.89
C MET A 11 23.00 64.75 38.34
N ILE A 12 22.97 64.25 37.10
CA ILE A 12 21.95 63.31 36.63
C ILE A 12 22.70 62.12 36.05
N GLY A 13 22.72 61.03 36.80
CA GLY A 13 23.16 59.73 36.29
C GLY A 13 22.11 59.23 35.30
N VAL A 14 22.45 59.21 34.01
CA VAL A 14 21.70 58.44 33.02
C VAL A 14 22.24 57.02 33.07
N LEU A 15 21.58 56.18 33.86
CA LEU A 15 21.72 54.73 33.76
C LEU A 15 21.06 54.33 32.43
N VAL A 16 21.86 54.16 31.38
CA VAL A 16 21.38 53.47 30.17
C VAL A 16 21.18 52.01 30.57
N LEU A 17 19.96 51.67 30.97
CA LEU A 17 19.48 50.29 30.86
C LEU A 17 19.49 49.95 29.36
N CYS A 18 20.61 49.43 28.87
CA CYS A 18 20.56 48.49 27.76
C CYS A 18 19.72 47.32 28.26
N GLY A 19 18.42 47.38 28.02
CA GLY A 19 17.56 46.22 28.09
C GLY A 19 18.17 45.19 27.14
N MET A 20 18.89 44.22 27.70
CA MET A 20 19.07 42.93 27.06
C MET A 20 17.68 42.31 26.99
N ALA A 21 16.87 42.75 26.04
CA ALA A 21 15.87 41.89 25.47
C ALA A 21 16.68 40.69 24.96
N SER A 22 16.57 39.55 25.64
CA SER A 22 16.95 38.28 25.03
C SER A 22 16.38 38.32 23.61
N PRO A 23 17.16 38.00 22.56
CA PRO A 23 16.53 37.80 21.28
C PRO A 23 15.49 36.72 21.53
N ARG A 24 14.20 37.10 21.54
CA ARG A 24 13.16 36.17 21.16
C ARG A 24 13.64 35.71 19.81
N ALA A 25 14.22 34.52 19.75
CA ALA A 25 14.37 33.81 18.51
C ALA A 25 12.99 33.95 17.86
N ALA A 26 12.93 34.73 16.78
CA ALA A 26 11.79 34.61 15.89
C ALA A 26 11.75 33.12 15.61
N LEU A 27 10.72 32.44 16.08
CA LEU A 27 10.43 31.08 15.65
C LEU A 27 10.15 31.24 14.16
N SER A 28 11.21 31.23 13.34
CA SER A 28 11.15 30.91 11.93
C SER A 28 10.19 29.74 11.83
N GLN A 29 9.11 29.88 11.06
CA GLN A 29 8.04 28.90 10.89
C GLN A 29 8.63 27.47 10.91
N VAL A 30 8.62 26.82 12.08
CA VAL A 30 9.25 25.51 12.22
C VAL A 30 8.25 24.51 11.70
N VAL A 31 8.37 24.16 10.43
CA VAL A 31 7.65 23.03 9.84
C VAL A 31 8.19 21.79 10.55
N THR A 32 7.35 21.19 11.40
CA THR A 32 7.77 20.07 12.25
C THR A 32 7.10 18.79 11.73
N PRO A 33 7.82 17.68 11.52
CA PRO A 33 7.19 16.44 11.08
C PRO A 33 6.29 15.87 12.16
N PHE A 34 5.29 15.10 11.75
CA PHE A 34 4.54 14.22 12.63
C PHE A 34 4.22 12.90 11.93
N GLN A 35 4.11 11.85 12.73
CA GLN A 35 3.44 10.61 12.34
C GLN A 35 2.45 10.25 13.46
N ILE A 36 1.21 9.95 13.09
CA ILE A 36 0.17 9.52 14.02
C ILE A 36 -0.44 8.23 13.49
N ILE A 37 -0.31 7.17 14.28
CA ILE A 37 -1.03 5.92 14.08
C ILE A 37 -2.10 5.82 15.17
N GLY A 38 -3.34 5.57 14.78
CA GLY A 38 -4.42 5.40 15.74
C GLY A 38 -5.77 5.20 15.08
N HIS A 39 -6.80 5.04 15.90
CA HIS A 39 -8.16 4.86 15.40
C HIS A 39 -8.72 6.15 14.80
N ILE A 40 -9.50 6.00 13.73
CA ILE A 40 -10.28 7.11 13.17
C ILE A 40 -11.42 7.43 14.15
N GLN A 41 -11.25 8.46 14.96
CA GLN A 41 -12.27 8.87 15.93
C GLN A 41 -13.38 9.64 15.23
N ARG A 42 -13.02 10.52 14.30
CA ARG A 42 -13.94 11.31 13.47
C ARG A 42 -13.36 11.46 12.06
N PHE A 43 -14.23 11.43 11.05
CA PHE A 43 -13.86 11.69 9.66
C PHE A 43 -14.96 12.51 9.00
N THR A 44 -14.62 13.69 8.45
CA THR A 44 -15.58 14.57 7.79
C THR A 44 -15.01 15.15 6.50
N LEU A 45 -15.84 15.27 5.46
CA LEU A 45 -15.49 15.95 4.22
C LEU A 45 -15.72 17.45 4.32
N ASP A 46 -14.87 18.24 3.65
CA ASP A 46 -15.04 19.69 3.55
C ASP A 46 -16.12 20.06 2.51
N SER A 47 -16.15 19.33 1.40
CA SER A 47 -17.10 19.53 0.30
C SER A 47 -17.50 18.18 -0.33
N PRO A 48 -18.63 17.57 0.05
CA PRO A 48 -19.05 16.24 -0.43
C PRO A 48 -19.27 16.12 -1.94
N ALA A 49 -19.55 17.23 -2.62
CA ALA A 49 -19.79 17.26 -4.06
C ALA A 49 -18.51 17.39 -4.91
N ASP A 50 -17.34 17.60 -4.27
CA ASP A 50 -16.06 17.74 -4.95
C ASP A 50 -15.29 16.40 -4.93
N PRO A 51 -15.10 15.70 -6.07
CA PRO A 51 -14.40 14.42 -6.09
C PRO A 51 -12.97 14.45 -5.53
N LEU A 52 -12.36 15.64 -5.49
CA LEU A 52 -11.02 15.85 -4.95
C LEU A 52 -11.02 16.52 -3.57
N SER A 53 -12.18 16.57 -2.89
CA SER A 53 -12.37 17.31 -1.63
C SER A 53 -11.28 17.07 -0.59
N GLY A 54 -11.00 18.13 0.17
CA GLY A 54 -10.29 17.99 1.44
C GLY A 54 -11.17 17.34 2.50
N ALA A 55 -10.54 16.96 3.61
CA ALA A 55 -11.23 16.36 4.72
C ALA A 55 -10.53 16.65 6.05
N LYS A 56 -11.16 16.25 7.14
CA LYS A 56 -10.61 16.32 8.49
C LYS A 56 -10.73 14.97 9.19
N LEU A 57 -9.62 14.51 9.76
CA LEU A 57 -9.57 13.36 10.65
C LEU A 57 -9.33 13.84 12.09
N THR A 58 -9.93 13.15 13.06
CA THR A 58 -9.50 13.22 14.46
C THR A 58 -8.92 11.86 14.82
N VAL A 59 -7.64 11.84 15.24
CA VAL A 59 -6.88 10.64 15.57
C VAL A 59 -6.16 10.88 16.89
N ASN A 60 -6.37 10.02 17.89
CA ASN A 60 -5.82 10.18 19.25
C ASN A 60 -6.08 11.58 19.86
N GLY A 61 -7.23 12.20 19.54
CA GLY A 61 -7.60 13.55 19.97
C GLY A 61 -6.96 14.69 19.17
N VAL A 62 -6.10 14.38 18.19
CA VAL A 62 -5.47 15.37 17.30
C VAL A 62 -6.28 15.52 16.03
N ASP A 63 -6.62 16.76 15.71
CA ASP A 63 -7.27 17.13 14.45
C ASP A 63 -6.23 17.29 13.34
N VAL A 64 -6.35 16.46 12.30
CA VAL A 64 -5.48 16.45 11.13
C VAL A 64 -6.27 16.88 9.90
N VAL A 65 -5.76 17.88 9.19
CA VAL A 65 -6.26 18.30 7.88
C VAL A 65 -5.72 17.37 6.81
N LEU A 66 -6.63 16.80 6.02
CA LEU A 66 -6.33 16.10 4.79
C LEU A 66 -6.53 17.12 3.66
N PRO A 67 -5.44 17.54 2.99
CA PRO A 67 -5.55 18.49 1.89
C PRO A 67 -6.49 18.01 0.78
N LYS A 68 -7.05 18.97 0.05
CA LYS A 68 -7.67 18.69 -1.25
C LYS A 68 -6.65 17.99 -2.16
N ASN A 69 -7.14 17.09 -3.00
CA ASN A 69 -6.37 16.26 -3.93
C ASN A 69 -5.54 15.14 -3.26
N LEU A 70 -5.63 14.97 -1.95
CA LEU A 70 -4.97 13.86 -1.27
C LEU A 70 -5.62 12.53 -1.65
N VAL A 71 -4.78 11.57 -2.01
CA VAL A 71 -5.17 10.17 -2.24
C VAL A 71 -4.79 9.37 -0.99
N ILE A 72 -5.75 8.60 -0.48
CA ILE A 72 -5.63 7.73 0.67
C ILE A 72 -5.38 6.31 0.17
N GLN A 73 -4.36 5.65 0.72
CA GLN A 73 -4.03 4.26 0.45
C GLN A 73 -4.86 3.33 1.33
N LEU A 74 -5.51 2.35 0.71
CA LEU A 74 -6.10 1.18 1.35
C LEU A 74 -5.27 -0.06 0.98
N PRO A 75 -5.51 -1.24 1.60
CA PRO A 75 -4.71 -2.43 1.32
C PRO A 75 -4.63 -2.85 -0.16
N ALA A 76 -5.67 -2.57 -0.95
CA ALA A 76 -5.75 -2.96 -2.37
C ALA A 76 -6.43 -1.89 -3.24
N ALA A 77 -6.52 -0.64 -2.75
CA ALA A 77 -7.21 0.43 -3.47
C ALA A 77 -6.66 1.81 -3.10
N TYR A 78 -6.92 2.77 -3.97
CA TYR A 78 -6.66 4.18 -3.72
C TYR A 78 -7.95 4.96 -3.89
N PHE A 79 -8.23 5.84 -2.93
CA PHE A 79 -9.41 6.70 -3.00
C PHE A 79 -9.05 8.09 -2.51
N THR A 80 -9.68 9.11 -3.10
CA THR A 80 -9.77 10.40 -2.41
C THR A 80 -10.65 10.28 -1.18
N ALA A 81 -10.58 11.26 -0.27
CA ALA A 81 -11.48 11.30 0.86
C ALA A 81 -12.95 11.27 0.39
N GLN A 82 -13.30 12.01 -0.66
CA GLN A 82 -14.66 12.01 -1.20
C GLN A 82 -15.06 10.63 -1.72
N GLN A 83 -14.20 9.94 -2.48
CA GLN A 83 -14.48 8.59 -2.96
C GLN A 83 -14.65 7.58 -1.83
N LEU A 84 -13.99 7.73 -0.67
CA LEU A 84 -14.21 6.85 0.49
C LEU A 84 -15.64 6.98 1.04
N PHE A 85 -16.18 8.19 1.11
CA PHE A 85 -17.58 8.42 1.50
C PHE A 85 -18.52 7.98 0.40
N ASP A 86 -18.12 8.18 -0.86
CA ASP A 86 -18.97 7.85 -1.99
C ASP A 86 -19.14 6.36 -2.20
N ASN A 87 -18.08 5.59 -1.96
CA ASN A 87 -18.07 4.13 -1.99
C ASN A 87 -18.45 3.50 -0.64
N ALA A 88 -18.81 4.29 0.36
CA ALA A 88 -19.47 3.75 1.55
C ALA A 88 -20.80 3.11 1.16
N GLN A 89 -21.25 2.12 1.93
CA GLN A 89 -22.46 1.36 1.62
C GLN A 89 -23.45 1.33 2.79
N GLY A 90 -24.69 0.94 2.47
CA GLY A 90 -25.73 0.70 3.45
C GLY A 90 -26.01 1.92 4.34
N VAL A 91 -26.04 1.69 5.65
CA VAL A 91 -26.27 2.75 6.64
C VAL A 91 -25.28 3.90 6.54
N SER A 92 -24.00 3.64 6.25
CA SER A 92 -22.98 4.70 6.17
C SER A 92 -23.30 5.67 5.03
N LYS A 93 -23.64 5.13 3.85
CA LYS A 93 -24.06 5.94 2.69
C LYS A 93 -25.36 6.70 2.96
N LYS A 94 -26.32 6.07 3.65
CA LYS A 94 -27.60 6.70 4.03
C LYS A 94 -27.40 7.96 4.87
N TYR A 95 -26.42 7.97 5.77
CA TYR A 95 -26.15 9.11 6.65
C TYR A 95 -25.06 10.05 6.12
N GLY A 96 -24.50 9.80 4.92
CA GLY A 96 -23.41 10.59 4.37
C GLY A 96 -22.12 10.48 5.19
N GLU A 97 -21.91 9.33 5.83
CA GLU A 97 -20.78 9.03 6.70
C GLU A 97 -19.82 8.04 6.02
N SER A 98 -18.57 8.05 6.46
CA SER A 98 -17.55 7.12 5.92
C SER A 98 -17.85 5.66 6.29
N GLY A 99 -18.51 5.40 7.42
CA GLY A 99 -18.63 4.06 8.00
C GLY A 99 -17.33 3.54 8.63
N LEU A 100 -16.29 4.37 8.67
CA LEU A 100 -14.95 4.04 9.17
C LEU A 100 -14.67 4.68 10.53
N ALA A 101 -15.37 5.76 10.88
CA ALA A 101 -15.07 6.51 12.08
C ALA A 101 -15.86 5.98 13.30
N LEU A 102 -15.24 6.06 14.48
CA LEU A 102 -15.91 5.69 15.74
C LEU A 102 -17.06 6.64 16.08
N SER A 103 -17.05 7.87 15.56
CA SER A 103 -18.13 8.84 15.73
C SER A 103 -19.28 8.73 14.73
N ASP A 104 -19.18 7.84 13.74
CA ASP A 104 -20.27 7.61 12.78
C ASP A 104 -21.52 7.12 13.53
N LYS A 105 -22.73 7.46 13.08
CA LYS A 105 -24.00 7.09 13.71
C LYS A 105 -24.06 5.58 14.00
N PHE A 106 -23.55 4.80 13.06
CA PHE A 106 -23.31 3.37 13.22
C PHE A 106 -21.81 3.11 13.11
N PRO A 107 -21.09 3.02 14.25
CA PRO A 107 -19.65 2.75 14.25
C PRO A 107 -19.31 1.41 13.56
N PRO A 108 -18.08 1.25 13.05
CA PRO A 108 -17.64 -0.01 12.45
C PRO A 108 -17.56 -1.13 13.51
N LEU A 109 -17.72 -2.39 13.08
CA LEU A 109 -17.62 -3.57 13.99
C LEU A 109 -16.28 -3.64 14.74
N ALA A 110 -15.21 -3.20 14.10
CA ALA A 110 -13.90 -3.01 14.70
C ALA A 110 -13.31 -1.68 14.20
N ALA A 111 -12.47 -1.07 15.04
CA ALA A 111 -11.90 0.24 14.73
C ALA A 111 -11.02 0.18 13.47
N PHE A 112 -11.22 1.15 12.58
CA PHE A 112 -10.26 1.42 11.52
C PHE A 112 -9.12 2.25 12.06
N GLU A 113 -7.91 1.82 11.75
CA GLU A 113 -6.67 2.51 12.03
C GLU A 113 -6.27 3.35 10.81
N VAL A 114 -5.72 4.52 11.08
CA VAL A 114 -5.08 5.36 10.09
C VAL A 114 -3.63 5.59 10.49
N ASP A 115 -2.72 5.47 9.54
CA ASP A 115 -1.35 5.98 9.62
C ASP A 115 -1.28 7.27 8.81
N VAL A 116 -1.02 8.38 9.51
CA VAL A 116 -0.91 9.71 8.92
C VAL A 116 0.52 10.21 9.11
N SER A 117 1.21 10.41 8.00
CA SER A 117 2.48 11.13 7.95
C SER A 117 2.26 12.54 7.39
N GLY A 118 2.75 13.55 8.09
CA GLY A 118 2.52 14.94 7.73
C GLY A 118 3.49 15.92 8.38
N ASN A 119 3.22 17.20 8.18
CA ASN A 119 3.95 18.30 8.82
C ASN A 119 3.00 19.23 9.58
N ILE A 120 3.45 19.73 10.72
CA ILE A 120 2.81 20.79 11.49
C ILE A 120 3.25 22.12 10.89
N VAL A 121 2.33 22.82 10.22
CA VAL A 121 2.57 24.12 9.58
C VAL A 121 1.74 25.17 10.29
N ASN A 122 2.38 26.16 10.93
CA ASN A 122 1.69 27.18 11.73
C ASN A 122 0.78 26.61 12.83
N GLY A 123 1.18 25.48 13.44
CA GLY A 123 0.39 24.78 14.45
C GLY A 123 -0.74 23.91 13.89
N LEU A 124 -0.92 23.83 12.57
CA LEU A 124 -1.89 22.98 11.92
C LEU A 124 -1.25 21.66 11.48
N TYR A 125 -1.82 20.52 11.88
CA TYR A 125 -1.41 19.21 11.39
C TYR A 125 -1.94 19.01 9.98
N ILE A 126 -1.05 18.97 8.98
CA ILE A 126 -1.41 18.78 7.57
C ILE A 126 -0.79 17.47 7.07
N ALA A 127 -1.63 16.55 6.61
CA ALA A 127 -1.21 15.26 6.07
C ALA A 127 -0.56 15.39 4.68
N GLY A 128 0.47 14.58 4.43
CA GLY A 128 1.01 14.35 3.08
C GLY A 128 0.81 12.92 2.59
N LEU A 129 0.79 11.95 3.51
CA LEU A 129 0.49 10.54 3.24
C LEU A 129 -0.51 10.03 4.27
N VAL A 130 -1.48 9.24 3.79
CA VAL A 130 -2.51 8.62 4.64
C VAL A 130 -2.73 7.20 4.15
N SER A 131 -2.62 6.23 5.06
CA SER A 131 -3.08 4.87 4.81
C SER A 131 -4.15 4.48 5.83
N ILE A 132 -5.17 3.73 5.41
CA ILE A 132 -6.24 3.24 6.28
C ILE A 132 -6.32 1.72 6.18
N SER A 133 -6.38 1.07 7.34
CA SER A 133 -6.66 -0.36 7.47
C SER A 133 -7.56 -0.62 8.69
N GLN A 134 -8.00 -1.86 8.91
CA GLN A 134 -8.74 -2.20 10.13
C GLN A 134 -7.87 -3.04 11.07
N GLN A 135 -7.60 -2.52 12.27
CA GLN A 135 -6.93 -3.24 13.37
C GLN A 135 -5.71 -4.05 12.91
N SER A 136 -4.66 -3.37 12.42
CA SER A 136 -3.46 -4.01 11.87
C SER A 136 -3.78 -5.11 10.84
N LEU A 137 -4.66 -4.78 9.88
CA LEU A 137 -5.17 -5.66 8.81
C LEU A 137 -6.02 -6.88 9.26
N ASN A 138 -6.38 -6.99 10.56
CA ASN A 138 -7.06 -8.16 11.14
C ASN A 138 -6.44 -9.50 10.67
N SER A 139 -5.11 -9.56 10.63
CA SER A 139 -4.42 -10.75 10.10
C SER A 139 -4.65 -11.99 10.96
N GLY A 140 -4.75 -13.14 10.29
CA GLY A 140 -4.89 -14.45 10.93
C GLY A 140 -4.18 -15.55 10.14
N ALA A 141 -4.04 -16.71 10.77
CA ALA A 141 -3.43 -17.88 10.15
C ALA A 141 -4.00 -19.18 10.70
N GLY A 142 -3.94 -20.25 9.90
CA GLY A 142 -4.36 -21.59 10.32
C GLY A 142 -4.63 -22.50 9.13
N PHE A 143 -5.18 -23.67 9.41
CA PHE A 143 -5.53 -24.66 8.40
C PHE A 143 -6.97 -24.50 7.95
N ILE A 144 -7.21 -24.57 6.64
CA ILE A 144 -8.58 -24.60 6.10
C ILE A 144 -9.23 -25.91 6.54
N HIS A 145 -10.27 -25.82 7.36
CA HIS A 145 -11.06 -26.98 7.78
C HIS A 145 -12.20 -27.27 6.81
N HIS A 146 -12.78 -26.24 6.16
CA HIS A 146 -13.91 -26.40 5.27
C HIS A 146 -13.97 -25.27 4.23
N ILE A 147 -14.45 -25.59 3.02
CA ILE A 147 -14.74 -24.63 1.96
C ILE A 147 -16.18 -24.88 1.50
N ASP A 148 -17.07 -23.91 1.71
CA ASP A 148 -18.40 -23.93 1.13
C ASP A 148 -18.35 -23.34 -0.29
N THR A 149 -18.41 -24.19 -1.30
CA THR A 149 -18.37 -23.74 -2.71
C THR A 149 -19.61 -22.97 -3.17
N ALA A 150 -20.74 -23.06 -2.43
CA ALA A 150 -21.94 -22.30 -2.77
C ALA A 150 -21.77 -20.81 -2.42
N THR A 151 -21.17 -20.52 -1.26
CA THR A 151 -21.01 -19.16 -0.74
C THR A 151 -19.59 -18.59 -0.90
N GLY A 152 -18.59 -19.44 -1.06
CA GLY A 152 -17.17 -19.08 -0.99
C GLY A 152 -16.64 -18.89 0.44
N MET A 153 -17.44 -19.22 1.46
CA MET A 153 -17.04 -19.14 2.86
C MET A 153 -16.08 -20.28 3.21
N MET A 154 -15.03 -19.96 3.97
CA MET A 154 -14.07 -20.92 4.49
C MET A 154 -14.03 -20.86 6.01
N CYS A 155 -13.76 -22.00 6.65
CA CYS A 155 -13.48 -22.09 8.07
C CYS A 155 -12.01 -22.41 8.27
N VAL A 156 -11.31 -21.63 9.10
CA VAL A 156 -9.88 -21.78 9.36
C VAL A 156 -9.65 -21.97 10.85
N GLY A 157 -8.92 -23.02 11.23
CA GLY A 157 -8.61 -23.30 12.62
C GLY A 157 -7.23 -23.94 12.81
N GLY A 158 -7.02 -24.54 13.98
CA GLY A 158 -5.70 -25.03 14.38
C GLY A 158 -5.32 -26.43 13.91
N SER A 159 -6.23 -27.20 13.29
CA SER A 159 -6.01 -28.61 12.95
C SER A 159 -5.83 -28.84 11.46
N ALA A 160 -4.68 -29.42 11.07
CA ALA A 160 -4.41 -29.79 9.68
C ALA A 160 -5.33 -30.90 9.12
N THR A 161 -6.08 -31.59 9.97
CA THR A 161 -6.88 -32.78 9.59
C THR A 161 -8.38 -32.59 9.75
N ALA A 162 -8.84 -31.45 10.28
CA ALA A 162 -10.25 -31.17 10.37
C ALA A 162 -10.83 -30.92 8.96
N VAL A 163 -12.03 -31.46 8.72
CA VAL A 163 -12.71 -31.41 7.42
C VAL A 163 -14.11 -30.77 7.50
N ALA A 164 -14.40 -30.09 8.61
CA ALA A 164 -15.64 -29.38 8.87
C ALA A 164 -15.38 -28.18 9.78
N CYS A 165 -16.24 -27.16 9.69
CA CYS A 165 -16.20 -26.01 10.58
C CYS A 165 -16.42 -26.45 12.04
N GLY A 166 -15.54 -26.03 12.94
CA GLY A 166 -15.62 -26.25 14.38
C GLY A 166 -15.84 -24.97 15.18
N GLY A 167 -16.19 -25.13 16.46
CA GLY A 167 -16.21 -24.01 17.40
C GLY A 167 -14.79 -23.45 17.60
N GLY A 168 -14.63 -22.14 17.41
CA GLY A 168 -13.33 -21.47 17.49
C GLY A 168 -12.65 -21.26 16.13
N ASP A 169 -13.19 -21.82 15.04
CA ASP A 169 -12.70 -21.52 13.70
C ASP A 169 -13.01 -20.08 13.31
N ALA A 170 -12.08 -19.43 12.63
CA ALA A 170 -12.31 -18.18 11.95
C ALA A 170 -13.10 -18.46 10.65
N ARG A 171 -14.29 -17.85 10.55
CA ARG A 171 -15.02 -17.78 9.28
C ARG A 171 -14.41 -16.68 8.42
N ILE A 172 -14.03 -17.01 7.20
CA ILE A 172 -13.45 -16.05 6.25
C ILE A 172 -14.09 -16.20 4.87
N ARG A 173 -14.18 -15.10 4.12
CA ARG A 173 -14.61 -15.09 2.72
C ARG A 173 -13.80 -14.06 1.97
N LEU A 174 -13.36 -14.37 0.75
CA LEU A 174 -12.73 -13.36 -0.10
C LEU A 174 -13.71 -12.22 -0.39
N ASN A 175 -13.24 -10.99 -0.21
CA ASN A 175 -13.95 -9.78 -0.63
C ASN A 175 -13.68 -9.56 -2.11
N ASP A 176 -14.28 -10.40 -2.95
CA ASP A 176 -14.01 -10.45 -4.37
C ASP A 176 -15.17 -9.83 -5.15
N PRO A 177 -15.08 -8.57 -5.61
CA PRO A 177 -16.16 -7.92 -6.32
C PRO A 177 -16.45 -8.62 -7.66
N ALA A 178 -17.68 -8.46 -8.13
CA ALA A 178 -18.00 -8.84 -9.50
C ALA A 178 -17.19 -7.98 -10.48
N LEU A 179 -16.54 -8.64 -11.44
CA LEU A 179 -15.78 -7.99 -12.49
C LEU A 179 -16.69 -7.16 -13.39
N ASP A 180 -16.25 -5.96 -13.74
CA ASP A 180 -17.04 -5.03 -14.54
C ASP A 180 -17.19 -5.48 -16.00
N ALA A 181 -17.97 -4.74 -16.78
CA ALA A 181 -18.26 -5.08 -18.18
C ALA A 181 -17.06 -4.93 -19.13
N SER A 182 -15.99 -4.26 -18.70
CA SER A 182 -14.76 -4.12 -19.48
C SER A 182 -13.82 -5.32 -19.33
N ASP A 183 -14.01 -6.12 -18.26
CA ASP A 183 -13.26 -7.34 -18.06
C ASP A 183 -13.80 -8.51 -18.92
N PRO A 184 -12.93 -9.34 -19.53
CA PRO A 184 -13.36 -10.51 -20.30
C PRO A 184 -14.13 -11.56 -19.47
N PHE A 185 -14.10 -11.49 -18.14
CA PHE A 185 -14.82 -12.37 -17.21
C PHE A 185 -15.89 -11.62 -16.42
N SER A 186 -16.51 -10.61 -17.03
CA SER A 186 -17.55 -9.80 -16.42
C SER A 186 -18.60 -10.61 -15.63
N GLY A 187 -18.87 -10.14 -14.41
CA GLY A 187 -19.87 -10.72 -13.51
C GLY A 187 -19.36 -11.85 -12.61
N ASP A 188 -18.18 -12.42 -12.85
CA ASP A 188 -17.52 -13.36 -11.93
C ASP A 188 -16.63 -12.62 -10.92
N GLY A 189 -16.14 -13.31 -9.89
CA GLY A 189 -15.05 -12.84 -9.03
C GLY A 189 -13.71 -13.32 -9.57
N ARG A 190 -12.61 -12.57 -9.36
CA ARG A 190 -11.28 -12.93 -9.90
C ARG A 190 -10.70 -14.19 -9.29
N TYR A 191 -10.87 -14.39 -7.99
CA TYR A 191 -10.26 -15.45 -7.20
C TYR A 191 -11.28 -16.43 -6.61
N GLY A 192 -12.56 -16.08 -6.58
CA GLY A 192 -13.61 -16.97 -6.11
C GLY A 192 -14.99 -16.50 -6.50
N LYS A 193 -15.99 -16.87 -5.69
CA LYS A 193 -17.37 -16.40 -5.87
C LYS A 193 -17.41 -14.88 -5.72
N PRO A 194 -18.06 -14.15 -6.64
CA PRO A 194 -18.22 -12.71 -6.49
C PRO A 194 -19.03 -12.40 -5.24
N ASN A 195 -18.77 -11.22 -4.68
CA ASN A 195 -19.52 -10.65 -3.58
C ASN A 195 -21.01 -10.63 -3.94
N SER A 196 -21.84 -10.88 -2.93
CA SER A 196 -23.27 -10.69 -3.08
C SER A 196 -23.56 -9.22 -3.38
N PRO A 197 -24.58 -8.90 -4.21
CA PRO A 197 -24.94 -7.52 -4.48
C PRO A 197 -25.14 -6.73 -3.18
N PRO A 198 -24.71 -5.45 -3.13
CA PRO A 198 -24.83 -4.66 -1.93
C PRO A 198 -26.31 -4.51 -1.53
N PRO A 199 -26.62 -4.54 -0.22
CA PRO A 199 -27.98 -4.32 0.25
C PRO A 199 -28.51 -2.93 -0.18
N PRO A 200 -29.82 -2.78 -0.44
CA PRO A 200 -30.40 -1.48 -0.78
C PRO A 200 -30.16 -0.43 0.31
N ILE A 201 -29.87 0.80 -0.10
CA ILE A 201 -29.76 1.96 0.79
C ILE A 201 -31.16 2.28 1.32
N GLY A 202 -31.46 1.95 2.58
CA GLY A 202 -32.77 2.28 3.15
C GLY A 202 -32.98 1.83 4.60
N MET A 203 -32.47 0.66 4.97
CA MET A 203 -32.65 0.12 6.33
C MET A 203 -31.58 0.65 7.29
N ASP A 204 -31.96 0.88 8.55
CA ASP A 204 -31.02 1.12 9.65
C ASP A 204 -30.44 -0.21 10.15
N ASP A 205 -29.76 -0.93 9.26
CA ASP A 205 -29.07 -2.19 9.54
C ASP A 205 -27.54 -1.98 9.45
N PRO A 206 -26.80 -2.04 10.58
CA PRO A 206 -25.35 -1.92 10.58
C PRO A 206 -24.63 -2.90 9.64
N ASN A 207 -25.21 -4.08 9.39
CA ASN A 207 -24.63 -5.12 8.54
C ASN A 207 -24.77 -4.82 7.04
N SER A 208 -25.60 -3.83 6.66
CA SER A 208 -25.79 -3.42 5.27
C SER A 208 -24.55 -2.84 4.59
N ARG A 209 -23.45 -2.63 5.33
CA ARG A 209 -22.16 -2.17 4.82
C ARG A 209 -21.24 -3.30 4.33
N TYR A 210 -21.61 -4.56 4.54
CA TYR A 210 -20.74 -5.71 4.27
C TYR A 210 -21.20 -6.52 3.05
N PRO A 211 -20.26 -7.05 2.23
CA PRO A 211 -18.82 -6.77 2.28
C PRO A 211 -18.51 -5.32 1.83
N ASP A 212 -17.50 -4.70 2.43
CA ASP A 212 -17.15 -3.31 2.13
C ASP A 212 -16.36 -3.24 0.80
N PRO A 213 -16.86 -2.53 -0.24
CA PRO A 213 -16.26 -2.52 -1.58
C PRO A 213 -14.92 -1.78 -1.63
N ARG A 214 -14.52 -1.10 -0.56
CA ARG A 214 -13.25 -0.37 -0.48
C ARG A 214 -12.08 -1.27 -0.09
N PHE A 215 -12.36 -2.45 0.47
CA PHE A 215 -11.36 -3.38 1.02
C PHE A 215 -11.42 -4.74 0.31
N THR A 216 -11.40 -4.71 -1.02
CA THR A 216 -11.51 -5.91 -1.87
C THR A 216 -10.15 -6.56 -2.11
N VAL A 217 -10.15 -7.80 -2.62
CA VAL A 217 -8.96 -8.36 -3.27
C VAL A 217 -8.56 -7.49 -4.47
N ASP A 218 -7.25 -7.42 -4.75
CA ASP A 218 -6.72 -6.68 -5.89
C ASP A 218 -7.00 -7.44 -7.19
N GLN A 219 -7.65 -6.78 -8.14
CA GLN A 219 -8.10 -7.39 -9.40
C GLN A 219 -6.98 -7.49 -10.46
N GLY A 220 -5.90 -6.73 -10.30
CA GLY A 220 -4.75 -6.68 -11.20
C GLY A 220 -3.55 -7.49 -10.75
N ASN A 221 -3.39 -7.71 -9.44
CA ASN A 221 -2.25 -8.40 -8.83
C ASN A 221 -2.65 -9.66 -8.07
N PRO A 222 -1.86 -10.76 -8.10
CA PRO A 222 -2.15 -11.99 -7.37
C PRO A 222 -2.06 -11.82 -5.85
N THR A 223 -3.07 -11.23 -5.23
CA THR A 223 -3.22 -11.06 -3.76
C THR A 223 -3.78 -12.29 -3.05
N VAL A 224 -4.31 -13.24 -3.83
CA VAL A 224 -4.61 -14.60 -3.42
C VAL A 224 -3.61 -15.51 -4.14
N HIS A 225 -2.61 -16.01 -3.41
CA HIS A 225 -1.48 -16.72 -4.03
C HIS A 225 -0.82 -17.75 -3.13
N ALA A 226 -0.04 -18.64 -3.74
CA ALA A 226 0.89 -19.55 -3.08
C ALA A 226 2.12 -18.77 -2.59
N LEU A 227 2.89 -19.27 -1.63
CA LEU A 227 4.12 -18.60 -1.14
C LEU A 227 5.10 -18.21 -2.27
N THR A 228 5.12 -18.94 -3.37
CA THR A 228 5.96 -18.64 -4.55
C THR A 228 5.44 -17.50 -5.43
N GLY A 229 4.27 -16.93 -5.12
CA GLY A 229 3.58 -15.92 -5.90
C GLY A 229 2.64 -16.47 -6.99
N PHE A 230 2.44 -17.79 -7.07
CA PHE A 230 1.52 -18.37 -8.06
C PHE A 230 0.05 -18.05 -7.70
N PRO A 231 -0.76 -17.51 -8.63
CA PRO A 231 -2.16 -17.16 -8.37
C PRO A 231 -2.98 -18.36 -7.89
N MET A 232 -3.66 -18.19 -6.76
CA MET A 232 -4.55 -19.19 -6.17
C MET A 232 -5.99 -18.70 -6.13
N CYS A 233 -6.92 -19.61 -5.84
CA CYS A 233 -8.34 -19.35 -5.90
C CYS A 233 -9.13 -20.20 -4.93
N VAL A 234 -10.32 -19.71 -4.56
CA VAL A 234 -11.33 -20.48 -3.81
C VAL A 234 -12.26 -21.13 -4.84
N PRO A 235 -12.39 -22.48 -4.86
CA PRO A 235 -13.24 -23.17 -5.83
C PRO A 235 -14.70 -22.68 -5.79
N ARG A 236 -15.26 -22.33 -6.95
CA ARG A 236 -16.67 -21.90 -7.08
C ARG A 236 -17.64 -23.07 -7.25
N ALA A 237 -17.11 -24.25 -7.62
CA ALA A 237 -17.83 -25.48 -7.85
C ALA A 237 -16.84 -26.66 -7.87
N ALA A 238 -17.35 -27.90 -7.90
CA ALA A 238 -16.51 -29.09 -8.02
C ALA A 238 -15.67 -29.11 -9.32
N ASN A 239 -16.23 -28.59 -10.41
CA ASN A 239 -15.58 -28.46 -11.72
C ASN A 239 -15.48 -26.97 -12.10
N ASP A 240 -14.51 -26.27 -11.52
CA ASP A 240 -14.25 -24.85 -11.80
C ASP A 240 -13.19 -24.71 -12.91
N ALA A 241 -13.56 -24.10 -14.05
CA ALA A 241 -12.67 -23.94 -15.20
C ALA A 241 -11.62 -22.82 -15.03
N HIS A 242 -11.81 -21.95 -14.05
CA HIS A 242 -10.87 -20.87 -13.69
C HIS A 242 -10.02 -21.24 -12.46
N CYS A 243 -10.53 -22.19 -11.65
CA CYS A 243 -9.88 -22.75 -10.47
C CYS A 243 -9.77 -24.29 -10.52
N PRO A 244 -9.12 -24.88 -11.55
CA PRO A 244 -9.23 -26.31 -11.81
C PRO A 244 -8.47 -27.16 -10.80
N ASN A 245 -9.12 -28.22 -10.31
CA ASN A 245 -8.51 -29.17 -9.36
C ASN A 245 -7.22 -29.81 -9.87
N GLN A 246 -7.05 -29.95 -11.19
CA GLN A 246 -5.83 -30.48 -11.78
C GLN A 246 -4.59 -29.62 -11.49
N ASN A 247 -4.77 -28.31 -11.26
CA ASN A 247 -3.69 -27.37 -10.94
C ASN A 247 -3.17 -27.51 -9.51
N ARG A 248 -3.64 -28.51 -8.77
CA ARG A 248 -3.19 -28.81 -7.43
C ARG A 248 -3.02 -30.33 -7.33
N PRO A 249 -1.82 -30.89 -7.51
CA PRO A 249 -1.57 -32.30 -7.25
C PRO A 249 -1.56 -32.57 -5.72
N ALA A 250 -1.24 -33.78 -5.28
CA ALA A 250 -1.24 -34.11 -3.84
C ALA A 250 -0.08 -33.41 -3.11
N GLU A 251 1.03 -33.22 -3.80
CA GLU A 251 2.24 -32.56 -3.34
C GLU A 251 1.97 -31.11 -2.94
N LEU A 252 2.55 -30.69 -1.81
CA LEU A 252 2.56 -29.28 -1.38
C LEU A 252 3.55 -28.44 -2.18
N THR A 253 4.56 -29.05 -2.80
CA THR A 253 5.56 -28.37 -3.60
C THR A 253 5.75 -29.09 -4.93
N PHE A 254 5.51 -28.39 -6.03
CA PHE A 254 5.53 -28.95 -7.38
C PHE A 254 5.83 -27.87 -8.43
N VAL A 255 6.16 -28.31 -9.64
CA VAL A 255 6.36 -27.44 -10.81
C VAL A 255 5.28 -27.73 -11.86
N MET A 256 4.68 -26.68 -12.41
CA MET A 256 3.75 -26.77 -13.54
C MET A 256 4.52 -26.97 -14.84
N ASP A 257 5.06 -28.17 -15.00
CA ASP A 257 5.78 -28.65 -16.18
C ASP A 257 5.64 -30.18 -16.28
N SER A 258 6.10 -30.74 -17.40
CA SER A 258 6.21 -32.19 -17.59
C SER A 258 7.50 -32.80 -17.03
N VAL A 259 8.42 -31.97 -16.56
CA VAL A 259 9.76 -32.37 -16.09
C VAL A 259 9.97 -31.87 -14.66
N ASP A 260 10.55 -32.72 -13.80
CA ASP A 260 10.91 -32.35 -12.44
C ASP A 260 11.90 -31.16 -12.46
N LEU A 261 11.67 -30.16 -11.61
CA LEU A 261 12.58 -29.02 -11.47
C LEU A 261 13.63 -29.34 -10.41
N VAL A 262 14.90 -29.23 -10.76
CA VAL A 262 16.02 -29.46 -9.83
C VAL A 262 16.59 -28.11 -9.38
N PRO A 263 16.37 -27.68 -8.13
CA PRO A 263 16.98 -26.46 -7.60
C PRO A 263 18.51 -26.57 -7.53
N PRO A 264 19.25 -25.44 -7.55
CA PRO A 264 20.67 -25.43 -7.23
C PRO A 264 20.95 -26.03 -5.84
N ILE A 265 22.07 -26.76 -5.70
CA ILE A 265 22.46 -27.50 -4.48
C ILE A 265 22.34 -26.68 -3.19
N LYS A 266 22.59 -25.36 -3.25
CA LYS A 266 22.49 -24.45 -2.09
C LYS A 266 21.09 -24.37 -1.46
N PHE A 267 20.05 -24.77 -2.19
CA PHE A 267 18.66 -24.83 -1.70
C PHE A 267 18.21 -26.25 -1.34
N GLY A 268 19.15 -27.20 -1.31
CA GLY A 268 18.87 -28.63 -1.24
C GLY A 268 18.92 -29.28 -2.62
N ASN A 269 19.04 -30.61 -2.63
CA ASN A 269 19.19 -31.42 -3.84
C ASN A 269 17.92 -32.22 -4.18
N ASN A 270 16.78 -31.88 -3.56
CA ASN A 270 15.52 -32.58 -3.80
C ASN A 270 14.84 -32.01 -5.03
N ALA A 271 14.57 -32.88 -6.01
CA ALA A 271 13.79 -32.51 -7.18
C ALA A 271 12.36 -32.13 -6.77
N ILE A 272 11.90 -31.00 -7.29
CA ILE A 272 10.52 -30.54 -7.19
C ILE A 272 9.70 -31.27 -8.25
N LYS A 273 8.66 -31.98 -7.83
CA LYS A 273 7.91 -32.87 -8.70
C LYS A 273 7.12 -32.14 -9.78
N ALA A 274 7.18 -32.69 -10.98
CA ALA A 274 6.39 -32.23 -12.12
C ALA A 274 4.89 -32.46 -11.91
N CYS A 275 4.08 -31.53 -12.41
CA CYS A 275 2.66 -31.71 -12.62
C CYS A 275 2.35 -31.58 -14.12
N PRO A 276 2.45 -32.68 -14.90
CA PRO A 276 2.32 -32.63 -16.36
C PRO A 276 0.93 -32.21 -16.85
N LEU A 277 -0.09 -32.36 -16.00
CA LEU A 277 -1.48 -31.98 -16.30
C LEU A 277 -1.85 -30.58 -15.79
N CYS A 278 -0.95 -29.91 -15.07
CA CYS A 278 -1.16 -28.54 -14.61
C CYS A 278 -1.02 -27.55 -15.78
N ASP A 279 -1.81 -26.48 -15.73
CA ASP A 279 -1.78 -25.39 -16.71
C ASP A 279 -1.46 -24.05 -16.01
N ALA A 280 -0.28 -23.50 -16.28
CA ALA A 280 0.15 -22.20 -15.73
C ALA A 280 -0.71 -21.01 -16.21
N ASN A 281 -1.64 -21.19 -17.15
CA ASN A 281 -2.64 -20.18 -17.53
C ASN A 281 -3.85 -20.12 -16.60
N LYS A 282 -3.96 -21.05 -15.64
CA LYS A 282 -5.11 -21.18 -14.73
C LYS A 282 -4.63 -21.02 -13.29
N GLN A 283 -5.52 -20.54 -12.41
CA GLN A 283 -5.22 -20.45 -10.98
C GLN A 283 -5.16 -21.85 -10.37
N ALA A 284 -4.57 -21.98 -9.18
CA ALA A 284 -4.57 -23.23 -8.40
C ALA A 284 -5.54 -23.13 -7.21
N PRO A 285 -6.41 -24.12 -6.97
CA PRO A 285 -7.35 -24.06 -5.85
C PRO A 285 -6.64 -24.19 -4.51
N VAL A 286 -7.08 -23.40 -3.53
CA VAL A 286 -6.85 -23.73 -2.11
C VAL A 286 -7.70 -24.96 -1.72
N ARG A 287 -7.25 -25.72 -0.74
CA ARG A 287 -7.88 -26.97 -0.30
C ARG A 287 -8.01 -27.05 1.22
N VAL A 288 -8.96 -27.87 1.66
CA VAL A 288 -9.01 -28.32 3.05
C VAL A 288 -7.65 -28.95 3.43
N GLY A 289 -7.12 -28.57 4.58
CA GLY A 289 -5.79 -28.94 5.05
C GLY A 289 -4.66 -27.99 4.63
N ASP A 290 -4.90 -27.04 3.72
CA ASP A 290 -3.89 -26.01 3.41
C ASP A 290 -3.73 -25.07 4.60
N TYR A 291 -2.48 -24.80 4.99
CA TYR A 291 -2.17 -23.71 5.91
C TYR A 291 -2.15 -22.38 5.15
N ILE A 292 -2.89 -21.40 5.64
CA ILE A 292 -3.00 -20.08 5.03
C ILE A 292 -2.72 -18.98 6.06
N THR A 293 -2.22 -17.85 5.57
CA THR A 293 -2.28 -16.55 6.26
C THR A 293 -3.22 -15.64 5.48
N PHE A 294 -4.01 -14.84 6.16
CA PHE A 294 -4.99 -13.96 5.52
C PHE A 294 -5.13 -12.64 6.27
N SER A 295 -5.59 -11.61 5.56
CA SER A 295 -5.85 -10.26 6.07
C SER A 295 -7.14 -9.70 5.47
N GLY A 296 -7.86 -8.89 6.24
CA GLY A 296 -9.19 -8.44 5.85
C GLY A 296 -9.85 -7.45 6.78
N THR A 297 -11.16 -7.27 6.62
CA THR A 297 -12.00 -6.46 7.50
C THR A 297 -13.08 -7.31 8.14
N ARG A 298 -13.40 -7.03 9.40
CA ARG A 298 -14.50 -7.64 10.15
C ARG A 298 -15.83 -7.32 9.49
N ALA A 299 -16.60 -8.35 9.23
CA ALA A 299 -17.93 -8.31 8.66
C ALA A 299 -18.87 -9.24 9.44
N ARG A 300 -20.17 -9.11 9.19
CA ARG A 300 -21.20 -9.94 9.83
C ARG A 300 -22.28 -10.31 8.83
N ASP A 301 -22.71 -11.57 8.88
CA ASP A 301 -23.85 -12.12 8.15
C ASP A 301 -24.86 -12.77 9.12
N ALA A 302 -25.87 -13.45 8.56
CA ALA A 302 -26.92 -14.11 9.35
C ALA A 302 -26.39 -15.24 10.26
N GLN A 303 -25.19 -15.77 9.99
CA GLN A 303 -24.54 -16.83 10.75
C GLN A 303 -23.52 -16.29 11.76
N GLY A 304 -23.30 -14.96 11.78
CA GLY A 304 -22.42 -14.28 12.73
C GLY A 304 -21.23 -13.56 12.10
N ASP A 305 -20.19 -13.34 12.87
CA ASP A 305 -18.99 -12.63 12.41
C ASP A 305 -18.17 -13.48 11.45
N PHE A 306 -17.60 -12.82 10.45
CA PHE A 306 -16.61 -13.38 9.54
C PHE A 306 -15.58 -12.31 9.16
N LEU A 307 -14.47 -12.73 8.56
CA LEU A 307 -13.50 -11.82 7.97
C LEU A 307 -13.69 -11.73 6.45
N SER A 308 -13.88 -10.51 5.96
CA SER A 308 -13.92 -10.14 4.55
C SER A 308 -12.49 -9.91 4.06
N VAL A 309 -11.92 -10.91 3.39
CA VAL A 309 -10.49 -11.04 3.11
C VAL A 309 -10.09 -10.33 1.82
N HIS A 310 -9.09 -9.45 1.88
CA HIS A 310 -8.49 -8.82 0.70
C HIS A 310 -7.15 -9.46 0.28
N THR A 311 -6.51 -10.23 1.17
CA THR A 311 -5.22 -10.89 0.91
C THR A 311 -5.19 -12.26 1.55
N LEU A 312 -4.74 -13.27 0.79
CA LEU A 312 -4.58 -14.65 1.27
C LEU A 312 -3.32 -15.25 0.67
N VAL A 313 -2.45 -15.78 1.52
CA VAL A 313 -1.25 -16.50 1.12
C VAL A 313 -1.32 -17.93 1.63
N ALA A 314 -1.23 -18.90 0.74
CA ALA A 314 -1.21 -20.31 1.09
C ALA A 314 0.23 -20.84 1.17
N ASN A 315 0.50 -21.66 2.20
CA ASN A 315 1.78 -22.35 2.38
C ASN A 315 1.89 -23.56 1.42
N VAL A 316 1.94 -23.24 0.13
CA VAL A 316 2.08 -24.15 -1.00
C VAL A 316 3.21 -23.61 -1.88
N GLY A 317 4.07 -24.48 -2.38
CA GLY A 317 5.19 -24.13 -3.26
C GLY A 317 4.89 -24.45 -4.71
N ILE A 318 4.36 -23.49 -5.47
CA ILE A 318 4.02 -23.71 -6.88
C ILE A 318 5.03 -23.01 -7.79
N TYR A 319 5.87 -23.80 -8.44
CA TYR A 319 6.80 -23.31 -9.45
C TYR A 319 6.23 -23.47 -10.84
N THR A 320 6.76 -22.71 -11.79
CA THR A 320 6.39 -22.79 -13.21
C THR A 320 7.59 -23.21 -14.03
N LYS A 321 7.32 -23.81 -15.20
CA LYS A 321 8.33 -24.16 -16.19
C LYS A 321 9.36 -23.03 -16.42
N PRO A 322 10.67 -23.30 -16.36
CA PRO A 322 11.72 -22.34 -16.71
C PRO A 322 11.52 -21.74 -18.10
N GLY A 323 11.52 -20.40 -18.20
CA GLY A 323 11.26 -19.65 -19.42
C GLY A 323 9.80 -19.69 -19.92
N GLY A 324 8.90 -20.37 -19.19
CA GLY A 324 7.48 -20.45 -19.51
C GLY A 324 6.66 -19.28 -18.94
N ARG A 325 5.36 -19.50 -18.74
CA ARG A 325 4.52 -18.53 -18.04
C ARG A 325 4.82 -18.55 -16.55
N ALA A 326 5.01 -17.38 -15.94
CA ALA A 326 5.32 -17.27 -14.53
C ALA A 326 4.65 -16.05 -13.90
N TYR A 327 4.71 -16.02 -12.58
CA TYR A 327 4.12 -14.99 -11.74
C TYR A 327 5.13 -14.54 -10.69
N VAL A 328 4.87 -13.35 -10.15
CA VAL A 328 5.74 -12.69 -9.19
C VAL A 328 4.85 -12.04 -8.13
N SER A 329 5.30 -12.04 -6.87
CA SER A 329 4.70 -11.29 -5.77
C SER A 329 5.65 -10.21 -5.28
N LEU A 330 5.09 -9.13 -4.72
CA LEU A 330 5.82 -8.12 -3.97
C LEU A 330 5.32 -8.16 -2.52
N GLU A 331 6.20 -8.50 -1.58
CA GLU A 331 5.84 -8.66 -0.16
C GLU A 331 6.30 -7.46 0.69
N GLU A 332 7.46 -6.90 0.37
CA GLU A 332 8.03 -5.78 1.11
C GLU A 332 8.63 -4.76 0.13
N SER A 333 8.32 -3.48 0.35
CA SER A 333 8.89 -2.37 -0.40
C SER A 333 9.18 -1.18 0.51
N LEU A 334 10.39 -0.66 0.40
CA LEU A 334 10.83 0.54 1.09
C LEU A 334 11.60 1.44 0.12
N LEU A 335 11.31 2.74 0.19
CA LEU A 335 11.88 3.75 -0.70
C LEU A 335 12.35 4.97 0.11
N GLY A 336 13.63 5.29 0.03
CA GLY A 336 14.15 6.54 0.57
C GLY A 336 13.73 7.73 -0.28
N THR A 337 13.19 8.77 0.36
CA THR A 337 12.80 10.02 -0.30
C THR A 337 13.96 10.99 -0.47
N ARG A 338 15.15 10.61 0.03
CA ARG A 338 16.29 11.51 0.23
C ARG A 338 15.84 12.74 1.05
N GLY A 339 16.58 13.83 1.00
CA GLY A 339 16.22 15.13 1.54
C GLY A 339 16.83 16.23 0.67
N PRO A 340 16.44 17.50 0.91
CA PRO A 340 17.10 18.64 0.28
C PRO A 340 18.61 18.57 0.50
N VAL A 341 19.40 18.66 -0.58
CA VAL A 341 20.85 18.37 -0.56
C VAL A 341 21.61 19.31 0.38
N VAL A 342 21.12 20.54 0.55
CA VAL A 342 21.71 21.53 1.47
C VAL A 342 21.60 21.12 2.95
N ASP A 343 20.58 20.33 3.31
CA ASP A 343 20.38 19.86 4.68
C ASP A 343 21.09 18.53 4.93
N CYS A 344 21.34 17.75 3.87
CA CYS A 344 21.98 16.44 3.95
C CYS A 344 23.43 16.53 4.44
N GLY A 345 23.73 15.87 5.56
CA GLY A 345 25.04 15.85 6.20
C GLY A 345 25.33 17.04 7.12
N ALA A 346 24.56 18.14 7.02
CA ALA A 346 24.67 19.30 7.90
C ALA A 346 23.63 19.29 9.03
N ALA A 347 22.35 19.04 8.69
CA ALA A 347 21.23 19.06 9.64
C ALA A 347 20.38 17.78 9.58
N ALA A 348 20.46 17.00 8.50
CA ALA A 348 19.71 15.76 8.33
C ALA A 348 20.53 14.63 7.68
N GLU A 349 20.17 13.39 8.01
CA GLU A 349 20.60 12.17 7.33
C GLU A 349 19.62 11.93 6.20
N CYS A 350 20.11 12.00 4.98
CA CYS A 350 19.31 11.74 3.80
C CYS A 350 19.68 10.39 3.23
N GLN A 351 18.68 9.52 3.05
CA GLN A 351 18.85 8.19 2.49
C GLN A 351 18.02 8.04 1.22
N ASP A 352 18.62 7.57 0.14
CA ASP A 352 17.97 7.11 -1.09
C ASP A 352 18.05 5.57 -1.15
N ARG A 353 17.51 4.93 -0.11
CA ARG A 353 17.50 3.46 0.02
C ARG A 353 16.43 2.83 -0.87
N LEU A 354 16.69 1.60 -1.27
CA LEU A 354 15.72 0.70 -1.87
C LEU A 354 15.79 -0.62 -1.12
N LYS A 355 14.65 -1.12 -0.64
CA LYS A 355 14.50 -2.51 -0.23
C LYS A 355 13.26 -3.07 -0.90
N VAL A 356 13.42 -4.16 -1.64
CA VAL A 356 12.31 -4.86 -2.30
C VAL A 356 12.50 -6.35 -2.10
N GLU A 357 11.47 -7.02 -1.60
CA GLU A 357 11.43 -8.47 -1.41
C GLU A 357 10.14 -9.07 -1.98
N GLY A 358 10.26 -10.28 -2.49
CA GLY A 358 9.11 -11.06 -2.96
C GLY A 358 9.54 -12.41 -3.52
N PHE A 359 8.64 -13.06 -4.24
CA PHE A 359 8.87 -14.38 -4.83
C PHE A 359 8.56 -14.39 -6.33
N THR A 360 9.23 -15.28 -7.06
CA THR A 360 8.88 -15.64 -8.43
C THR A 360 8.67 -17.14 -8.57
N THR A 361 7.67 -17.51 -9.38
CA THR A 361 7.41 -18.91 -9.71
C THR A 361 8.43 -19.47 -10.71
N ASP A 362 9.22 -18.62 -11.38
CA ASP A 362 10.32 -19.05 -12.24
C ASP A 362 11.68 -18.49 -11.76
N PRO A 363 12.38 -19.26 -10.92
CA PRO A 363 13.68 -18.87 -10.42
C PRO A 363 14.80 -18.83 -11.47
N SER A 364 14.61 -19.30 -12.70
CA SER A 364 15.65 -19.21 -13.74
C SER A 364 15.71 -17.83 -14.41
N ARG A 365 14.66 -17.01 -14.28
CA ARG A 365 14.60 -15.66 -14.84
C ARG A 365 14.93 -14.59 -13.81
N ARG A 366 15.37 -13.46 -14.33
CA ARG A 366 15.62 -12.25 -13.55
C ARG A 366 14.32 -11.52 -13.26
N VAL A 367 14.27 -10.85 -12.11
CA VAL A 367 13.18 -9.95 -11.72
C VAL A 367 13.74 -8.54 -11.66
N SER A 368 13.15 -7.59 -12.37
CA SER A 368 13.52 -6.18 -12.33
C SER A 368 12.53 -5.38 -11.49
N VAL A 369 13.02 -4.33 -10.83
CA VAL A 369 12.26 -3.40 -9.99
C VAL A 369 12.12 -2.06 -10.70
N TYR A 370 10.91 -1.54 -10.74
CA TYR A 370 10.58 -0.28 -11.40
C TYR A 370 9.84 0.65 -10.46
N ALA A 371 10.07 1.95 -10.60
CA ALA A 371 9.11 2.95 -10.23
C ALA A 371 7.99 2.99 -11.27
N VAL A 372 6.75 3.18 -10.82
CA VAL A 372 5.61 3.46 -11.70
C VAL A 372 5.34 4.95 -11.62
N ASP A 373 5.82 5.72 -12.59
CA ASP A 373 5.65 7.17 -12.64
C ASP A 373 4.34 7.49 -13.39
N VAL A 374 3.47 8.32 -12.80
CA VAL A 374 2.26 8.81 -13.47
C VAL A 374 2.21 10.34 -13.34
N ALA A 375 1.91 11.00 -14.46
CA ALA A 375 1.69 12.44 -14.50
C ALA A 375 0.19 12.74 -14.66
N PRO A 376 -0.28 13.95 -14.30
CA PRO A 376 -1.66 14.37 -14.60
C PRO A 376 -1.99 14.16 -16.09
N GLY A 377 -3.09 13.46 -16.35
CA GLY A 377 -3.59 13.14 -17.69
C GLY A 377 -2.78 12.09 -18.43
N GLY A 378 -1.69 11.58 -17.83
CA GLY A 378 -0.80 10.59 -18.41
C GLY A 378 -1.16 9.15 -18.03
N MET A 379 -0.72 8.21 -18.86
CA MET A 379 -0.73 6.78 -18.53
C MET A 379 0.48 6.45 -17.64
N PRO A 380 0.37 5.45 -16.75
CA PRO A 380 1.50 4.98 -15.96
C PRO A 380 2.67 4.49 -16.81
N LYS A 381 3.86 5.03 -16.53
CA LYS A 381 5.11 4.66 -17.19
C LYS A 381 6.08 4.06 -16.19
N VAL A 382 6.91 3.12 -16.64
CA VAL A 382 7.91 2.48 -15.79
C VAL A 382 9.26 3.18 -15.90
N ARG A 383 9.96 3.26 -14.78
CA ARG A 383 11.36 3.68 -14.71
C ARG A 383 12.15 2.65 -13.93
N LEU A 384 13.21 2.11 -14.53
CA LEU A 384 14.00 1.03 -13.96
C LEU A 384 14.80 1.54 -12.75
N LEU A 385 14.61 0.89 -11.60
CA LEU A 385 15.36 1.16 -10.38
C LEU A 385 16.45 0.12 -10.13
N HIS A 386 16.18 -1.15 -10.49
CA HIS A 386 17.11 -2.24 -10.21
C HIS A 386 16.88 -3.46 -11.09
N SER A 387 17.97 -4.12 -11.50
CA SER A 387 17.93 -5.30 -12.38
C SER A 387 19.16 -6.20 -12.25
N THR A 388 19.78 -6.28 -11.08
CA THR A 388 20.94 -7.18 -10.87
C THR A 388 20.51 -8.61 -10.53
N GLU A 389 21.47 -9.52 -10.35
CA GLU A 389 21.17 -10.85 -9.85
C GLU A 389 20.56 -10.79 -8.44
N LYS A 390 19.58 -11.67 -8.21
CA LYS A 390 18.82 -11.77 -6.96
C LYS A 390 19.63 -12.48 -5.87
N ASP A 391 19.65 -11.90 -4.67
CA ASP A 391 20.01 -12.67 -3.48
C ASP A 391 18.83 -13.57 -3.09
N GLN A 392 19.13 -14.82 -2.71
CA GLN A 392 18.12 -15.86 -2.49
C GLN A 392 18.48 -16.71 -1.27
N ALA A 393 17.76 -16.48 -0.17
CA ALA A 393 17.79 -17.38 0.99
C ALA A 393 16.86 -18.60 0.81
N VAL A 394 15.80 -18.46 0.00
CA VAL A 394 14.83 -19.51 -0.34
C VAL A 394 14.70 -19.56 -1.86
N PHE A 395 14.53 -20.76 -2.42
CA PHE A 395 14.45 -20.92 -3.87
C PHE A 395 13.23 -20.17 -4.44
N GLY A 396 13.51 -19.19 -5.30
CA GLY A 396 12.48 -18.31 -5.90
C GLY A 396 12.26 -16.98 -5.19
N ARG A 397 12.74 -16.80 -3.95
CA ARG A 397 12.76 -15.48 -3.31
C ARG A 397 13.71 -14.56 -4.07
N PHE A 398 13.36 -13.29 -4.21
CA PHE A 398 14.31 -12.25 -4.60
C PHE A 398 14.37 -11.21 -3.49
N ARG A 399 15.57 -10.69 -3.25
CA ARG A 399 15.83 -9.57 -2.33
C ARG A 399 16.76 -8.59 -3.01
N TYR A 400 16.35 -7.32 -3.02
CA TYR A 400 17.16 -6.21 -3.52
C TYR A 400 17.36 -5.20 -2.41
N VAL A 401 18.61 -5.08 -1.95
CA VAL A 401 19.06 -4.10 -0.95
C VAL A 401 20.39 -3.52 -1.44
N PRO A 402 20.39 -2.65 -2.48
CA PRO A 402 21.62 -2.04 -2.98
C PRO A 402 22.35 -1.26 -1.88
N PRO A 403 23.70 -1.37 -1.79
CA PRO A 403 24.48 -0.63 -0.80
C PRO A 403 24.59 0.86 -1.17
N LEU A 404 24.38 1.73 -0.17
CA LEU A 404 24.68 3.18 -0.12
C LEU A 404 24.49 3.90 -1.47
N THR A 405 23.25 4.37 -1.68
CA THR A 405 22.69 5.09 -2.83
C THR A 405 22.09 4.23 -3.93
N ALA A 406 20.76 4.09 -3.90
CA ALA A 406 20.00 3.38 -4.93
C ALA A 406 19.61 4.30 -6.11
N ALA A 407 19.92 5.60 -6.04
CA ALA A 407 19.57 6.61 -7.04
C ALA A 407 18.08 6.57 -7.43
N THR A 408 17.21 6.17 -6.50
CA THR A 408 15.79 5.86 -6.74
C THR A 408 14.97 7.05 -7.22
N LEU A 409 15.50 8.27 -7.05
CA LEU A 409 14.86 9.51 -7.48
C LEU A 409 15.25 9.92 -8.91
N PHE A 410 16.18 9.23 -9.58
CA PHE A 410 16.71 9.65 -10.88
C PHE A 410 16.39 8.62 -11.97
N ASP A 411 16.32 9.06 -13.23
CA ASP A 411 16.33 8.16 -14.38
C ASP A 411 17.76 7.76 -14.78
N PHE A 412 17.89 6.88 -15.77
CA PHE A 412 19.19 6.39 -16.23
C PHE A 412 20.11 7.49 -16.79
N ASN A 413 19.57 8.65 -17.16
CA ASN A 413 20.33 9.81 -17.63
C ASN A 413 20.74 10.75 -16.48
N GLY A 414 20.38 10.43 -15.24
CA GLY A 414 20.61 11.27 -14.08
C GLY A 414 19.62 12.43 -13.93
N ASN A 415 18.50 12.44 -14.65
CA ASN A 415 17.47 13.46 -14.46
C ASN A 415 16.63 13.13 -13.23
N LEU A 416 16.36 14.14 -12.39
CA LEU A 416 15.49 13.99 -11.23
C LEU A 416 14.05 13.70 -11.68
N ARG A 417 13.51 12.58 -11.21
CA ARG A 417 12.12 12.14 -11.38
C ARG A 417 11.34 12.13 -10.07
N GLY A 418 12.05 11.99 -8.94
CA GLY A 418 11.47 11.94 -7.59
C GLY A 418 11.05 10.54 -7.18
N ALA A 419 10.55 10.43 -5.96
CA ALA A 419 10.02 9.19 -5.42
C ALA A 419 8.62 8.96 -5.98
N THR A 420 8.38 7.72 -6.40
CA THR A 420 7.09 7.26 -6.89
C THR A 420 6.18 6.83 -5.74
N ARG A 421 4.86 6.79 -6.00
CA ARG A 421 3.86 6.16 -5.15
C ARG A 421 3.91 4.64 -5.20
N GLU A 422 4.23 4.07 -6.35
CA GLU A 422 4.04 2.66 -6.65
C GLU A 422 5.31 2.05 -7.24
N LEU A 423 5.62 0.82 -6.81
CA LEU A 423 6.66 0.01 -7.40
C LEU A 423 6.04 -1.11 -8.22
N MET A 424 6.73 -1.51 -9.28
CA MET A 424 6.45 -2.74 -10.00
C MET A 424 7.64 -3.67 -9.92
N VAL A 425 7.39 -4.93 -9.60
CA VAL A 425 8.34 -6.02 -9.87
C VAL A 425 7.88 -6.78 -11.10
N ARG A 426 8.81 -7.10 -11.99
CA ARG A 426 8.51 -7.80 -13.24
C ARG A 426 9.57 -8.86 -13.54
N ILE A 427 9.13 -10.03 -13.99
CA ILE A 427 9.99 -11.06 -14.57
C ILE A 427 10.43 -10.61 -15.96
N ASP A 428 11.73 -10.55 -16.20
CA ASP A 428 12.28 -10.15 -17.48
C ASP A 428 11.93 -11.15 -18.58
N ASP A 429 11.61 -10.62 -19.77
CA ASP A 429 11.31 -11.41 -20.97
C ASP A 429 11.76 -10.64 -22.22
N PRO A 430 12.96 -10.91 -22.77
CA PRO A 430 14.14 -11.51 -22.12
C PRO A 430 14.98 -10.48 -21.31
N VAL A 431 14.66 -9.19 -21.45
CA VAL A 431 15.41 -8.08 -20.86
C VAL A 431 14.49 -7.17 -20.03
N PRO A 432 15.04 -6.25 -19.21
CA PRO A 432 14.26 -5.27 -18.50
C PRO A 432 13.57 -4.33 -19.50
N LEU A 433 12.39 -3.84 -19.14
CA LEU A 433 11.72 -2.77 -19.87
C LEU A 433 12.59 -1.49 -19.89
N PRO A 434 12.69 -0.79 -21.04
CA PRO A 434 13.27 0.55 -21.10
C PRO A 434 12.46 1.56 -20.28
N ASP A 435 13.14 2.59 -19.76
CA ASP A 435 12.49 3.73 -19.10
C ASP A 435 11.47 4.40 -20.03
N GLY A 436 10.31 4.75 -19.47
CA GLY A 436 9.19 5.36 -20.21
C GLY A 436 8.28 4.35 -20.92
N SER A 437 8.54 3.05 -20.80
CA SER A 437 7.60 2.02 -21.28
C SER A 437 6.29 2.08 -20.50
N ASP A 438 5.18 1.67 -21.12
CA ASP A 438 3.90 1.49 -20.40
C ASP A 438 4.00 0.38 -19.36
N VAL A 439 3.22 0.51 -18.28
CA VAL A 439 2.99 -0.61 -17.36
C VAL A 439 2.32 -1.76 -18.14
N PRO A 440 2.90 -2.98 -18.15
CA PRO A 440 2.36 -4.08 -18.93
C PRO A 440 0.94 -4.47 -18.51
N SER A 441 0.05 -4.62 -19.49
CA SER A 441 -1.30 -5.16 -19.30
C SER A 441 -1.48 -6.56 -19.90
N ALA A 442 -0.40 -7.16 -20.42
CA ALA A 442 -0.40 -8.44 -21.11
C ALA A 442 0.94 -9.19 -20.89
N PRO A 443 0.98 -10.53 -21.07
CA PRO A 443 -0.15 -11.40 -21.41
C PRO A 443 -1.08 -11.63 -20.22
N LYS A 444 -2.39 -11.67 -20.49
CA LYS A 444 -3.40 -12.05 -19.51
C LYS A 444 -3.43 -13.56 -19.31
N ALA A 445 -3.54 -13.99 -18.06
CA ALA A 445 -3.61 -15.39 -17.64
C ALA A 445 -4.28 -15.48 -16.26
N ALA A 446 -4.44 -16.69 -15.71
CA ALA A 446 -4.92 -16.93 -14.36
C ALA A 446 -6.18 -16.11 -14.03
N HIS A 447 -7.17 -16.21 -14.92
CA HIS A 447 -8.46 -15.51 -14.82
C HIS A 447 -8.40 -13.98 -14.95
N GLY A 448 -7.49 -13.46 -15.78
CA GLY A 448 -7.43 -12.03 -16.16
C GLY A 448 -6.29 -11.23 -15.53
N LEU A 449 -5.41 -11.89 -14.77
CA LEU A 449 -4.20 -11.30 -14.21
C LEU A 449 -3.12 -11.10 -15.27
N THR A 450 -2.31 -10.06 -15.10
CA THR A 450 -1.11 -9.87 -15.93
C THR A 450 -0.03 -10.83 -15.44
N ALA A 451 0.41 -11.76 -16.28
CA ALA A 451 1.48 -12.68 -15.90
C ALA A 451 2.83 -11.97 -15.77
N GLY A 452 3.61 -12.35 -14.77
CA GLY A 452 5.00 -11.90 -14.60
C GLY A 452 5.18 -10.45 -14.15
N ALA A 453 4.13 -9.74 -13.73
CA ALA A 453 4.24 -8.40 -13.16
C ALA A 453 3.38 -8.28 -11.89
N TYR A 454 3.84 -7.49 -10.92
CA TYR A 454 3.11 -7.13 -9.72
C TYR A 454 3.36 -5.66 -9.42
N VAL A 455 2.31 -4.86 -9.29
CA VAL A 455 2.37 -3.42 -8.97
C VAL A 455 1.78 -3.21 -7.57
N ALA A 456 2.49 -2.53 -6.68
CA ALA A 456 1.96 -2.21 -5.36
C ALA A 456 2.42 -0.82 -4.90
N PRO A 457 1.72 -0.21 -3.93
CA PRO A 457 2.24 0.95 -3.24
C PRO A 457 3.63 0.70 -2.66
N VAL A 458 4.40 1.78 -2.51
CA VAL A 458 5.57 1.78 -1.63
C VAL A 458 5.07 1.55 -0.20
N GLY A 459 5.56 0.49 0.46
CA GLY A 459 5.14 0.10 1.81
C GLY A 459 5.63 1.07 2.87
N GLU A 460 6.87 1.55 2.73
CA GLU A 460 7.46 2.53 3.66
C GLU A 460 8.31 3.57 2.91
N TYR A 461 8.14 4.83 3.29
CA TYR A 461 9.04 5.91 2.89
C TYR A 461 10.03 6.23 4.00
N ILE A 462 11.33 6.20 3.70
CA ILE A 462 12.34 6.72 4.61
C ILE A 462 12.54 8.20 4.30
N PHE A 463 12.09 9.04 5.24
CA PHE A 463 12.29 10.49 5.22
C PHE A 463 13.63 10.88 5.87
N PRO A 464 14.11 12.12 5.67
CA PRO A 464 15.28 12.63 6.37
C PRO A 464 15.11 12.59 7.89
N GLU A 465 16.16 12.20 8.60
CA GLU A 465 16.22 12.19 10.07
C GLU A 465 17.29 13.19 10.55
N PRO A 466 17.28 13.70 11.79
CA PRO A 466 18.33 14.59 12.27
C PRO A 466 19.74 13.95 12.27
N THR A 467 20.77 14.66 11.80
CA THR A 467 22.18 14.21 11.93
C THR A 467 22.89 14.78 13.16
N GLY A 468 24.01 14.15 13.52
CA GLY A 468 24.90 14.63 14.58
C GLY A 468 24.56 14.06 15.95
N VAL A 469 24.31 14.93 16.93
CA VAL A 469 23.93 14.54 18.30
C VAL A 469 22.41 14.53 18.42
N GLN A 470 21.86 13.41 18.91
CA GLN A 470 20.42 13.23 19.12
C GLN A 470 19.82 14.33 20.02
N GLY A 471 18.58 14.74 19.75
CA GLY A 471 17.87 15.81 20.48
C GLY A 471 17.78 17.16 19.74
N GLY A 472 18.20 17.22 18.48
CA GLY A 472 18.06 18.41 17.61
C GLY A 472 16.65 18.62 17.06
N ALA A 473 16.47 19.72 16.31
CA ALA A 473 15.24 20.01 15.58
C ALA A 473 14.97 18.91 14.54
N GLN A 474 13.70 18.50 14.45
CA GLN A 474 13.30 17.46 13.50
C GLN A 474 13.12 18.09 12.10
N PRO A 475 13.77 17.57 11.05
CA PRO A 475 13.57 18.07 9.69
C PRO A 475 12.14 17.77 9.23
N ALA A 476 11.54 18.69 8.48
CA ALA A 476 10.23 18.47 7.88
C ALA A 476 10.25 17.25 6.95
N LEU A 477 9.14 16.50 6.90
CA LEU A 477 8.96 15.46 5.89
C LEU A 477 9.00 16.11 4.50
N ASN A 478 9.92 15.68 3.65
CA ASN A 478 10.21 16.31 2.36
C ASN A 478 9.23 15.87 1.26
N PHE A 479 7.93 16.12 1.45
CA PHE A 479 6.89 15.77 0.48
C PHE A 479 7.11 16.33 -0.93
N GLN A 480 7.94 17.37 -1.08
CA GLN A 480 8.37 17.89 -2.38
C GLN A 480 9.14 16.88 -3.23
N CYS A 481 9.66 15.83 -2.60
CA CYS A 481 10.34 14.73 -3.27
C CYS A 481 9.45 13.59 -3.70
N LEU A 482 8.21 13.56 -3.24
CA LEU A 482 7.20 12.65 -3.74
C LEU A 482 6.63 13.27 -5.01
N ALA A 483 7.07 12.77 -6.17
CA ALA A 483 6.75 13.37 -7.47
C ALA A 483 5.24 13.51 -7.68
N PHE A 484 4.48 12.54 -7.18
CA PHE A 484 3.02 12.50 -7.25
C PHE A 484 2.32 13.56 -6.42
N LEU A 485 2.93 14.03 -5.33
CA LEU A 485 2.40 15.13 -4.53
C LEU A 485 2.80 16.48 -5.11
N ALA A 486 4.07 16.61 -5.53
CA ALA A 486 4.65 17.87 -5.99
C ALA A 486 4.15 18.29 -7.38
N ASN A 487 4.02 17.34 -8.31
CA ASN A 487 3.62 17.59 -9.70
C ASN A 487 2.13 17.33 -9.96
N GLY A 488 1.41 16.70 -9.01
CA GLY A 488 0.12 16.07 -9.27
C GLY A 488 0.27 14.72 -9.97
N TRP A 489 -0.84 14.01 -10.15
CA TRP A 489 -0.86 12.63 -10.65
C TRP A 489 -2.24 12.29 -11.28
N ALA A 490 -2.49 11.03 -11.62
CA ALA A 490 -3.78 10.50 -12.09
C ALA A 490 -4.16 9.14 -11.47
N LEU A 491 -5.44 8.93 -11.20
CA LEU A 491 -6.06 7.62 -10.94
C LEU A 491 -7.07 7.33 -12.07
N PRO A 492 -6.60 7.00 -13.28
CA PRO A 492 -7.49 6.82 -14.44
C PRO A 492 -8.53 5.72 -14.21
N ASP A 493 -8.12 4.62 -13.58
CA ASP A 493 -9.02 3.48 -13.26
C ASP A 493 -10.11 3.86 -12.24
N SER A 494 -9.88 4.92 -11.45
CA SER A 494 -10.85 5.47 -10.51
C SER A 494 -11.61 6.67 -11.08
N GLY A 495 -11.51 6.95 -12.39
CA GLY A 495 -12.18 8.05 -13.05
C GLY A 495 -11.59 9.45 -12.74
N LEU A 496 -10.39 9.51 -12.15
CA LEU A 496 -9.70 10.76 -11.79
C LEU A 496 -8.42 10.93 -12.62
N PRO A 497 -8.53 11.26 -13.92
CA PRO A 497 -7.37 11.35 -14.81
C PRO A 497 -6.45 12.54 -14.48
N ASN A 498 -6.88 13.51 -13.67
CA ASN A 498 -6.10 14.69 -13.33
C ASN A 498 -6.30 15.04 -11.85
N ILE A 499 -5.30 14.77 -11.03
CA ILE A 499 -5.22 15.09 -9.61
C ILE A 499 -4.14 16.16 -9.44
N PRO A 500 -4.49 17.42 -9.16
CA PRO A 500 -3.50 18.47 -8.92
C PRO A 500 -2.71 18.26 -7.62
N ARG A 501 -1.69 19.09 -7.41
CA ARG A 501 -0.94 19.16 -6.15
C ARG A 501 -1.85 19.40 -4.93
N LEU A 502 -1.40 18.96 -3.75
CA LEU A 502 -2.12 19.15 -2.50
C LEU A 502 -2.40 20.63 -2.18
N THR A 503 -3.60 20.92 -1.68
CA THR A 503 -3.95 22.24 -1.14
C THR A 503 -4.78 22.13 0.15
N PRO A 504 -4.31 22.65 1.30
CA PRO A 504 -3.01 23.29 1.51
C PRO A 504 -1.82 22.34 1.32
N TRP A 505 -0.64 22.89 1.04
CA TRP A 505 0.60 22.09 0.95
C TRP A 505 1.09 21.68 2.35
N PRO A 506 1.46 20.42 2.59
CA PRO A 506 2.01 19.96 3.88
C PRO A 506 3.49 20.38 4.06
N GLY A 507 3.79 21.67 3.90
CA GLY A 507 5.13 22.24 4.07
C GLY A 507 5.10 23.77 4.16
N GLY A 508 6.25 24.38 4.47
CA GLY A 508 6.33 25.82 4.79
C GLY A 508 5.97 26.75 3.62
N SER A 509 6.18 26.29 2.38
CA SER A 509 5.73 26.95 1.15
C SER A 509 5.49 25.90 0.09
N THR A 510 4.56 26.15 -0.84
CA THR A 510 4.37 25.30 -2.02
C THR A 510 5.62 25.35 -2.91
N PRO A 511 6.38 24.26 -3.05
CA PRO A 511 7.66 24.31 -3.72
C PRO A 511 7.51 24.13 -5.24
N THR A 512 8.49 24.64 -6.00
CA THR A 512 8.89 24.03 -7.27
C THR A 512 9.44 22.64 -6.97
N PHE A 513 9.03 21.61 -7.71
CA PHE A 513 9.55 20.24 -7.55
C PHE A 513 11.09 20.25 -7.50
N SER A 514 11.64 19.87 -6.35
CA SER A 514 13.08 19.85 -6.11
C SER A 514 13.41 18.89 -4.97
N CYS A 515 14.35 17.99 -5.25
CA CYS A 515 15.01 17.11 -4.27
C CYS A 515 16.51 17.38 -4.14
N THR A 516 16.96 18.44 -4.79
CA THR A 516 18.37 18.78 -4.96
C THR A 516 18.69 20.17 -4.45
N GLN A 517 17.69 21.00 -4.18
CA GLN A 517 17.87 22.24 -3.41
C GLN A 517 18.03 21.94 -1.95
#